data_AF-A0A535FY21-F1
#
_entry.id   AF-A0A535FY21-F1
#
_cell.length_a   1.000
_cell.length_b   1.000
_cell.length_c   1.000
_cell.angle_alpha   90.00
_cell.angle_beta   90.00
_cell.angle_gamma   90.00
#
_symmetry.space_group_name_H-M   'P 1'
#
loop_
_entity.id
_entity.type
_entity.pdbx_description
1 polymer ?
#
loop_
_entity_poly.entity_id
_entity_poly.type
_entity_poly.pdbx_seq_one_letter_code
_entity_poly.pdbx_strand_id
1 'polypeptide(L)'
;MQLMLQQTVYIIDEEQSNEGSKYMQPLTLIDRFHPHLREKQQAAIDEGKLRKREELALLDPQQLGPMVMLSMVLLVVGTIFFGILNIAAYLAQPHSMHGQIGGWGLILWLSINILSYIVVLFLHEGIHALAFVFWGGKPYFGAKLPLALYCGAKNQLFRRNQYLVVGLAPLVVISLAAVIFTLVNPVMASYTLFASIGNFSGAAGDVWSVMRLLRQPADVLVEDTETGYRVWEITV
;
A
#
# COMPACT_ATOMS: atom_id res chain seq x y z
N MET A 1 -2.34 -49.45 1.30
CA MET A 1 -2.84 -48.28 0.54
C MET A 1 -2.59 -46.96 1.25
N GLN A 2 -2.82 -46.83 2.56
CA GLN A 2 -2.47 -45.62 3.34
C GLN A 2 -0.96 -45.31 3.41
N LEU A 3 -0.09 -46.33 3.53
CA LEU A 3 1.37 -46.13 3.56
C LEU A 3 1.95 -45.59 2.24
N MET A 4 1.37 -45.99 1.09
CA MET A 4 1.80 -45.50 -0.23
C MET A 4 1.41 -44.02 -0.42
N LEU A 5 0.22 -43.62 0.06
CA LEU A 5 -0.23 -42.23 -0.01
C LEU A 5 0.62 -41.30 0.88
N GLN A 6 1.09 -41.78 2.03
CA GLN A 6 1.92 -41.00 2.94
C GLN A 6 3.33 -40.78 2.38
N GLN A 7 3.93 -41.80 1.74
CA GLN A 7 5.21 -41.64 1.05
C GLN A 7 5.10 -40.72 -0.17
N THR A 8 4.01 -40.78 -0.94
CA THR A 8 3.81 -39.88 -2.08
C THR A 8 3.67 -38.42 -1.66
N VAL A 9 3.00 -38.13 -0.53
CA VAL A 9 2.91 -36.74 -0.01
C VAL A 9 4.27 -36.21 0.47
N TYR A 10 5.08 -37.05 1.13
CA TYR A 10 6.41 -36.64 1.60
C TYR A 10 7.42 -36.43 0.45
N ILE A 11 7.35 -37.23 -0.61
CA ILE A 11 8.23 -37.08 -1.78
C ILE A 11 7.91 -35.80 -2.56
N ILE A 12 6.63 -35.39 -2.63
CA ILE A 12 6.23 -34.17 -3.35
C ILE A 12 6.65 -32.89 -2.58
N ASP A 13 6.62 -32.91 -1.24
CA ASP A 13 7.04 -31.75 -0.42
C ASP A 13 8.57 -31.53 -0.43
N GLU A 14 9.39 -32.59 -0.46
CA GLU A 14 10.85 -32.42 -0.55
C GLU A 14 11.31 -31.97 -1.95
N GLU A 15 10.67 -32.46 -3.02
CA GLU A 15 11.05 -32.12 -4.40
C GLU A 15 10.66 -30.67 -4.76
N GLN A 16 9.54 -30.14 -4.23
CA GLN A 16 9.19 -28.71 -4.37
C GLN A 16 10.07 -27.77 -3.54
N SER A 17 10.68 -28.25 -2.45
CA SER A 17 11.62 -27.44 -1.66
C SER A 17 12.96 -27.20 -2.36
N ASN A 18 13.35 -28.09 -3.28
CA ASN A 18 14.64 -28.06 -3.96
C ASN A 18 14.57 -27.56 -5.41
N GLU A 19 13.43 -27.67 -6.09
CA GLU A 19 13.25 -27.10 -7.45
C GLU A 19 12.96 -25.58 -7.46
N GLY A 20 12.43 -25.03 -6.36
CA GLY A 20 12.14 -23.59 -6.24
C GLY A 20 13.37 -22.67 -6.29
N SER A 21 14.57 -23.23 -6.12
CA SER A 21 15.86 -22.52 -6.17
C SER A 21 16.34 -22.25 -7.61
N LYS A 22 15.93 -23.06 -8.59
CA LYS A 22 16.54 -23.06 -9.94
C LYS A 22 16.03 -21.97 -10.88
N TYR A 23 14.94 -21.30 -10.53
CA TYR A 23 14.28 -20.28 -11.38
C TYR A 23 13.81 -19.02 -10.64
N MET A 24 14.26 -18.80 -9.40
CA MET A 24 13.99 -17.53 -8.73
C MET A 24 14.85 -16.45 -9.39
N GLN A 25 14.20 -15.47 -10.01
CA GLN A 25 14.89 -14.31 -10.58
C GLN A 25 15.73 -13.66 -9.47
N PRO A 26 16.99 -13.29 -9.74
CA PRO A 26 17.88 -12.75 -8.72
C PRO A 26 17.29 -11.48 -8.11
N LEU A 27 17.26 -11.43 -6.78
CA LEU A 27 16.78 -10.26 -6.04
C LEU A 27 17.80 -9.13 -6.17
N THR A 28 17.33 -7.97 -6.62
CA THR A 28 18.16 -6.77 -6.77
C THR A 28 17.89 -5.80 -5.63
N LEU A 29 18.92 -5.45 -4.86
CA LEU A 29 18.84 -4.42 -3.83
C LEU A 29 18.79 -3.03 -4.45
N ILE A 30 17.72 -2.31 -4.14
CA ILE A 30 17.46 -0.95 -4.58
C ILE A 30 17.84 0.03 -3.46
N ASP A 31 18.82 0.87 -3.75
CA ASP A 31 19.13 2.07 -2.97
C ASP A 31 19.81 3.08 -3.89
N ARG A 32 19.11 4.17 -4.22
CA ARG A 32 19.65 5.26 -5.04
C ARG A 32 20.71 6.09 -4.29
N PHE A 33 20.59 6.22 -2.97
CA PHE A 33 21.31 7.22 -2.19
C PHE A 33 22.55 6.66 -1.46
N HIS A 34 22.68 5.33 -1.33
CA HIS A 34 23.82 4.68 -0.65
C HIS A 34 24.50 3.60 -1.52
N PRO A 35 25.18 3.97 -2.63
CA PRO A 35 25.70 3.02 -3.61
C PRO A 35 26.72 2.03 -3.03
N HIS A 36 27.67 2.48 -2.21
CA HIS A 36 28.69 1.59 -1.62
C HIS A 36 28.10 0.55 -0.67
N LEU A 37 27.14 0.95 0.17
CA LEU A 37 26.48 0.01 1.08
C LEU A 37 25.59 -0.96 0.30
N ARG A 38 24.92 -0.48 -0.75
CA ARG A 38 24.15 -1.32 -1.67
C ARG A 38 25.02 -2.38 -2.34
N GLU A 39 26.19 -2.02 -2.87
CA GLU A 39 27.11 -2.97 -3.51
C GLU A 39 27.59 -4.04 -2.53
N LYS A 40 27.99 -3.64 -1.31
CA LYS A 40 28.38 -4.60 -0.26
C LYS A 40 27.26 -5.55 0.13
N GLN A 41 26.04 -5.04 0.30
CA GLN A 41 24.87 -5.85 0.64
C GLN A 41 24.44 -6.73 -0.54
N GLN A 42 24.52 -6.25 -1.78
CA GLN A 42 24.24 -7.02 -2.99
C GLN A 42 25.21 -8.20 -3.12
N ALA A 43 26.50 -8.00 -2.89
CA ALA A 43 27.47 -9.10 -2.91
C ALA A 43 27.10 -10.21 -1.91
N ALA A 44 26.66 -9.84 -0.69
CA ALA A 44 26.19 -10.81 0.29
C ALA A 44 24.91 -11.53 -0.17
N ILE A 45 23.99 -10.81 -0.83
CA ILE A 45 22.77 -11.39 -1.43
C ILE A 45 23.14 -12.40 -2.52
N ASP A 46 24.06 -12.05 -3.40
CA ASP A 46 24.52 -12.90 -4.50
C ASP A 46 25.27 -14.15 -4.00
N GLU A 47 25.92 -14.05 -2.84
CA GLU A 47 26.52 -15.18 -2.09
C GLU A 47 25.46 -16.07 -1.39
N GLY A 48 24.17 -15.73 -1.46
CA GLY A 48 23.10 -16.49 -0.83
C GLY A 48 22.93 -16.24 0.67
N LYS A 49 23.51 -15.16 1.22
CA LYS A 49 23.46 -14.82 2.64
C LYS A 49 22.14 -14.13 3.05
N LEU A 50 21.02 -14.54 2.47
CA LEU A 50 19.69 -14.04 2.81
C LEU A 50 18.91 -15.07 3.62
N ARG A 51 18.41 -14.67 4.79
CA ARG A 51 17.47 -15.46 5.58
C ARG A 51 16.11 -14.80 5.62
N LYS A 52 15.06 -15.54 5.26
CA LYS A 52 13.67 -15.08 5.37
C LYS A 52 13.27 -14.99 6.85
N ARG A 53 12.78 -13.82 7.27
CA ARG A 53 12.26 -13.58 8.63
C ARG A 53 10.74 -13.70 8.71
N GLU A 54 10.08 -13.09 7.73
CA GLU A 54 8.62 -12.95 7.73
C GLU A 54 8.14 -12.95 6.28
N GLU A 55 6.95 -13.46 6.07
CA GLU A 55 6.19 -13.28 4.84
C GLU A 55 4.76 -12.91 5.25
N LEU A 56 4.25 -11.83 4.67
CA LEU A 56 2.89 -11.37 4.89
C LEU A 56 2.17 -11.34 3.54
N ALA A 57 1.16 -12.20 3.40
CA ALA A 57 0.16 -12.09 2.35
C ALA A 57 -1.04 -11.33 2.90
N LEU A 58 -1.22 -10.08 2.47
CA LEU A 58 -2.32 -9.19 2.87
C LEU A 58 -3.69 -9.73 2.47
N LEU A 59 -3.75 -10.51 1.38
CA LEU A 59 -4.99 -11.09 0.85
C LEU A 59 -5.30 -12.48 1.41
N ASP A 60 -4.54 -12.94 2.40
CA ASP A 60 -4.79 -14.20 3.09
C ASP A 60 -6.02 -14.08 4.00
N PRO A 61 -6.96 -15.06 4.04
CA PRO A 61 -8.20 -14.95 4.80
C PRO A 61 -8.02 -14.60 6.29
N GLN A 62 -6.91 -15.01 6.89
CA GLN A 62 -6.56 -14.73 8.28
C GLN A 62 -6.22 -13.25 8.50
N GLN A 63 -5.68 -12.56 7.49
CA GLN A 63 -5.34 -11.13 7.56
C GLN A 63 -6.50 -10.22 7.14
N LEU A 64 -7.41 -10.71 6.29
CA LEU A 64 -8.55 -9.93 5.80
C LEU A 64 -9.44 -9.39 6.94
N GLY A 65 -9.71 -10.18 7.98
CA GLY A 65 -10.56 -9.74 9.10
C GLY A 65 -10.02 -8.50 9.83
N PRO A 66 -8.80 -8.57 10.40
CA PRO A 66 -8.16 -7.41 11.05
C PRO A 66 -8.01 -6.20 10.10
N MET A 67 -7.66 -6.43 8.84
CA MET A 67 -7.50 -5.36 7.85
C MET A 67 -8.82 -4.67 7.51
N VAL A 68 -9.91 -5.42 7.36
CA VAL A 68 -11.25 -4.84 7.15
C VAL A 68 -11.67 -4.04 8.37
N MET A 69 -11.44 -4.55 9.58
CA MET A 69 -11.73 -3.79 10.80
C MET A 69 -10.94 -2.48 10.85
N LEU A 70 -9.64 -2.51 10.53
CA LEU A 70 -8.82 -1.31 10.44
C LEU A 70 -9.37 -0.34 9.38
N SER A 71 -9.74 -0.83 8.19
CA SER A 71 -10.35 -0.02 7.14
C SER A 71 -11.67 0.62 7.60
N MET A 72 -12.51 -0.10 8.34
CA MET A 72 -13.75 0.46 8.92
C MET A 72 -13.47 1.54 9.96
N VAL A 73 -12.47 1.33 10.83
CA VAL A 73 -12.05 2.36 11.80
C VAL A 73 -11.54 3.60 11.07
N LEU A 74 -10.67 3.42 10.07
CA LEU A 74 -10.15 4.52 9.26
C LEU A 74 -11.27 5.21 8.46
N LEU A 75 -12.28 4.48 7.99
CA LEU A 75 -13.46 5.04 7.32
C LEU A 75 -14.25 5.95 8.25
N VAL A 76 -14.53 5.51 9.48
CA VAL A 76 -15.23 6.33 10.48
C VAL A 76 -14.41 7.56 10.85
N VAL A 77 -13.13 7.37 11.17
CA VAL A 77 -12.22 8.46 11.54
C VAL A 77 -12.07 9.46 10.39
N GLY A 78 -11.86 8.98 9.16
CA GLY A 78 -11.73 9.80 7.96
C GLY A 78 -13.01 10.57 7.66
N THR A 79 -14.18 9.94 7.78
CA THR A 79 -15.48 10.59 7.58
C THR A 79 -15.69 11.72 8.59
N ILE A 80 -15.40 11.45 9.87
CA ILE A 80 -15.50 12.47 10.92
C ILE A 80 -14.52 13.61 10.64
N PHE A 81 -13.25 13.30 10.37
CA PHE A 81 -12.21 14.31 10.18
C PHE A 81 -12.48 15.18 8.94
N PHE A 82 -12.61 14.58 7.75
CA PHE A 82 -12.82 15.34 6.51
C PHE A 82 -14.19 16.01 6.46
N GLY A 83 -15.23 15.38 7.03
CA GLY A 83 -16.55 15.97 7.14
C GLY A 83 -16.58 17.20 8.05
N ILE A 84 -16.02 17.10 9.27
CA ILE A 84 -15.91 18.24 10.19
C ILE A 84 -15.03 19.33 9.58
N LEU A 85 -13.89 18.98 8.97
CA LEU A 85 -13.01 19.95 8.33
C LEU A 85 -13.73 20.73 7.22
N ASN A 86 -14.49 20.03 6.36
CA ASN A 86 -15.22 20.66 5.26
C ASN A 86 -16.32 21.59 5.79
N ILE A 87 -17.10 21.15 6.78
CA ILE A 87 -18.14 21.96 7.41
C ILE A 87 -17.52 23.19 8.10
N ALA A 88 -16.47 23.00 8.91
CA ALA A 88 -15.81 24.09 9.62
C ALA A 88 -15.20 25.11 8.66
N ALA A 89 -14.52 24.66 7.60
CA ALA A 89 -13.98 25.53 6.56
C ALA A 89 -15.09 26.29 5.81
N TYR A 90 -16.20 25.62 5.50
CA TYR A 90 -17.37 26.26 4.86
C TYR A 90 -17.98 27.35 5.74
N LEU A 91 -18.12 27.10 7.05
CA LEU A 91 -18.67 28.09 7.99
C LEU A 91 -17.71 29.26 8.27
N ALA A 92 -16.40 29.04 8.14
CA ALA A 92 -15.38 30.05 8.43
C ALA A 92 -15.15 31.05 7.28
N GLN A 93 -15.67 30.78 6.08
CA GLN A 93 -15.41 31.59 4.88
C GLN A 93 -16.70 32.18 4.30
N PRO A 94 -16.66 33.41 3.75
CA PRO A 94 -17.79 33.95 3.00
C PRO A 94 -17.91 33.25 1.65
N HIS A 95 -19.12 32.81 1.30
CA HIS A 95 -19.38 32.10 0.05
C HIS A 95 -20.46 32.81 -0.74
N SER A 96 -20.21 33.01 -2.04
CA SER A 96 -21.18 33.56 -2.99
C SER A 96 -22.12 32.50 -3.56
N MET A 97 -21.77 31.21 -3.44
CA MET A 97 -22.66 30.10 -3.78
C MET A 97 -23.34 29.56 -2.53
N HIS A 98 -24.64 29.83 -2.39
CA HIS A 98 -25.50 29.13 -1.44
C HIS A 98 -26.19 27.99 -2.17
N GLY A 99 -25.63 26.77 -2.04
CA GLY A 99 -26.19 25.60 -2.70
C GLY A 99 -27.55 25.22 -2.11
N GLN A 100 -28.65 25.44 -2.83
CA GLN A 100 -29.88 24.73 -2.57
C GLN A 100 -29.71 23.30 -3.11
N ILE A 101 -29.66 22.31 -2.22
CA ILE A 101 -29.62 20.90 -2.62
C ILE A 101 -31.04 20.49 -3.03
N GLY A 102 -31.42 20.84 -4.26
CA GLY A 102 -32.53 20.18 -4.94
C GLY A 102 -32.15 18.73 -5.30
N GLY A 103 -33.13 17.89 -5.66
CA GLY A 103 -32.88 16.48 -6.00
C GLY A 103 -31.81 16.28 -7.07
N TRP A 104 -31.79 17.11 -8.11
CA TRP A 104 -30.74 17.08 -9.14
C TRP A 104 -29.35 17.46 -8.63
N GLY A 105 -29.27 18.43 -7.71
CA GLY A 105 -28.01 18.83 -7.08
C GLY A 105 -27.40 17.70 -6.25
N LEU A 106 -28.23 16.96 -5.52
CA LEU A 106 -27.79 15.78 -4.76
C LEU A 106 -27.26 14.68 -5.69
N ILE A 107 -27.97 14.37 -6.78
CA ILE A 107 -27.54 13.35 -7.75
C ILE A 107 -26.20 13.72 -8.38
N LEU A 108 -26.02 14.98 -8.78
CA LEU A 108 -24.76 15.48 -9.34
C LEU A 108 -23.63 15.39 -8.31
N TRP A 109 -23.88 15.83 -7.07
CA TRP A 109 -22.91 15.77 -5.99
C TRP A 109 -22.45 14.34 -5.67
N LEU A 110 -23.39 13.39 -5.59
CA LEU A 110 -23.09 11.97 -5.40
C LEU A 110 -22.30 11.40 -6.57
N SER A 111 -22.71 11.72 -7.81
CA SER A 111 -22.06 11.21 -9.03
C SER A 111 -20.61 11.67 -9.13
N ILE A 112 -20.34 12.96 -8.83
CA ILE A 112 -18.97 13.49 -8.82
C ILE A 112 -18.15 12.87 -7.69
N ASN A 113 -18.73 12.68 -6.50
CA ASN A 113 -18.03 12.03 -5.40
C ASN A 113 -17.65 10.57 -5.74
N ILE A 114 -18.55 9.79 -6.34
CA ILE A 114 -18.25 8.43 -6.80
C ILE A 114 -17.14 8.45 -7.85
N LEU A 115 -17.21 9.35 -8.83
CA LEU A 115 -16.15 9.51 -9.82
C LEU A 115 -14.81 9.89 -9.17
N SER A 116 -14.83 10.81 -8.20
CA SER A 116 -13.64 11.23 -7.47
C SER A 116 -12.99 10.07 -6.72
N TYR A 117 -13.79 9.18 -6.12
CA TYR A 117 -13.31 7.98 -5.46
C TYR A 117 -12.63 7.04 -6.46
N ILE A 118 -13.23 6.80 -7.63
CA ILE A 118 -12.59 5.97 -8.66
C ILE A 118 -11.24 6.57 -9.08
N VAL A 119 -11.19 7.89 -9.31
CA VAL A 119 -9.95 8.59 -9.67
C VAL A 119 -8.89 8.47 -8.58
N VAL A 120 -9.27 8.57 -7.29
CA VAL A 120 -8.30 8.51 -6.19
C VAL A 120 -7.62 7.15 -6.10
N LEU A 121 -8.28 6.05 -6.49
CA LEU A 121 -7.66 4.72 -6.50
C LEU A 121 -6.44 4.69 -7.46
N PHE A 122 -6.58 5.27 -8.65
CA PHE A 122 -5.46 5.36 -9.61
C PHE A 122 -4.37 6.32 -9.12
N LEU A 123 -4.75 7.44 -8.51
CA LEU A 123 -3.78 8.38 -7.93
C LEU A 123 -3.00 7.74 -6.78
N HIS A 124 -3.67 6.94 -5.96
CA HIS A 124 -3.07 6.23 -4.83
C HIS A 124 -1.96 5.30 -5.31
N GLU A 125 -2.28 4.39 -6.24
CA GLU A 125 -1.28 3.50 -6.83
C GLU A 125 -0.19 4.26 -7.60
N GLY A 126 -0.56 5.35 -8.27
CA GLY A 126 0.40 6.22 -8.96
C GLY A 126 1.44 6.83 -8.01
N ILE A 127 1.05 7.21 -6.80
CA ILE A 127 1.97 7.76 -5.80
C ILE A 127 2.89 6.67 -5.23
N HIS A 128 2.39 5.45 -5.00
CA HIS A 128 3.25 4.30 -4.69
C HIS A 128 4.31 4.10 -5.77
N ALA A 129 3.92 4.13 -7.04
CA ALA A 129 4.84 3.99 -8.16
C ALA A 129 5.90 5.11 -8.19
N LEU A 130 5.49 6.37 -7.97
CA LEU A 130 6.43 7.49 -7.87
C LEU A 130 7.40 7.32 -6.70
N ALA A 131 6.93 6.82 -5.55
CA ALA A 131 7.79 6.54 -4.40
C ALA A 131 8.79 5.41 -4.70
N PHE A 132 8.39 4.34 -5.38
CA PHE A 132 9.32 3.31 -5.86
C PHE A 132 10.37 3.90 -6.81
N VAL A 133 9.94 4.69 -7.80
CA VAL A 133 10.85 5.37 -8.75
C VAL A 133 11.80 6.32 -8.02
N PHE A 134 11.35 7.01 -6.97
CA PHE A 134 12.19 7.90 -6.17
C PHE A 134 13.39 7.17 -5.53
N TRP A 135 13.18 5.94 -5.06
CA TRP A 135 14.25 5.09 -4.50
C TRP A 135 15.11 4.38 -5.56
N GLY A 136 14.72 4.45 -6.83
CA GLY A 136 15.40 3.77 -7.95
C GLY A 136 14.76 2.44 -8.37
N GLY A 137 13.56 2.14 -7.84
CA GLY A 137 12.81 0.95 -8.19
C GLY A 137 12.10 1.06 -9.54
N LYS A 138 11.65 -0.09 -10.04
CA LYS A 138 10.87 -0.26 -11.26
C LYS A 138 9.48 -0.79 -10.88
N PRO A 139 8.49 0.08 -10.70
CA PRO A 139 7.15 -0.34 -10.31
C PRO A 139 6.41 -1.00 -11.47
N TYR A 140 5.42 -1.81 -11.13
CA TYR A 140 4.41 -2.32 -12.06
C TYR A 140 3.03 -2.21 -11.41
N PHE A 141 1.99 -2.18 -12.25
CA PHE A 141 0.61 -2.12 -11.79
C PHE A 141 -0.10 -3.45 -12.03
N GLY A 142 -1.04 -3.77 -11.17
CA GLY A 142 -1.95 -4.89 -11.33
C GLY A 142 -3.32 -4.63 -10.70
N ALA A 143 -4.24 -5.56 -10.96
CA ALA A 143 -5.58 -5.51 -10.41
C ALA A 143 -6.02 -6.91 -9.97
N LYS A 144 -6.61 -7.00 -8.79
CA LYS A 144 -7.32 -8.17 -8.27
C LYS A 144 -8.75 -7.76 -7.99
N LEU A 145 -9.51 -7.55 -9.06
CA LEU A 145 -10.91 -7.14 -8.96
C LEU A 145 -11.77 -8.27 -8.36
N PRO A 146 -12.77 -7.95 -7.51
CA PRO A 146 -13.18 -6.61 -7.07
C PRO A 146 -12.42 -6.09 -5.83
N LEU A 147 -11.40 -6.79 -5.34
CA LEU A 147 -10.76 -6.50 -4.06
C LEU A 147 -9.82 -5.29 -4.10
N ALA A 148 -8.93 -5.18 -5.09
CA ALA A 148 -7.88 -4.16 -5.06
C ALA A 148 -7.29 -3.84 -6.44
N LEU A 149 -6.88 -2.59 -6.62
CA LEU A 149 -5.76 -2.22 -7.50
C LEU A 149 -4.48 -2.27 -6.67
N TYR A 150 -3.33 -2.51 -7.30
CA TYR A 150 -2.06 -2.51 -6.57
C TYR A 150 -0.91 -2.08 -7.46
N CYS A 151 0.09 -1.44 -6.84
CA CYS A 151 1.39 -1.11 -7.39
C CYS A 151 2.46 -1.87 -6.61
N GLY A 152 3.34 -2.57 -7.32
CA GLY A 152 4.40 -3.36 -6.71
C GLY A 152 5.75 -3.23 -7.41
N ALA A 153 6.77 -3.91 -6.87
CA ALA A 153 8.14 -3.90 -7.38
C ALA A 153 8.76 -5.31 -7.36
N LYS A 154 8.43 -6.12 -8.38
CA LYS A 154 8.90 -7.52 -8.51
C LYS A 154 10.42 -7.62 -8.46
N ASN A 155 10.91 -8.65 -7.77
CA ASN A 155 12.32 -9.04 -7.66
C ASN A 155 13.26 -7.92 -7.16
N GLN A 156 12.72 -6.97 -6.40
CA GLN A 156 13.46 -5.83 -5.89
C GLN A 156 13.38 -5.80 -4.37
N LEU A 157 14.55 -5.61 -3.74
CA LEU A 157 14.69 -5.46 -2.30
C LEU A 157 14.83 -3.97 -1.97
N PHE A 158 14.07 -3.50 -1.00
CA PHE A 158 14.17 -2.15 -0.46
C PHE A 158 14.58 -2.24 1.00
N ARG A 159 15.28 -1.22 1.51
CA ARG A 159 15.48 -1.14 2.96
C ARG A 159 14.14 -0.91 3.65
N ARG A 160 13.98 -1.42 4.87
CA ARG A 160 12.77 -1.23 5.69
C ARG A 160 12.22 0.20 5.61
N ASN A 161 13.05 1.20 5.92
CA ASN A 161 12.59 2.59 5.99
C ASN A 161 12.23 3.18 4.61
N GLN A 162 12.82 2.70 3.52
CA GLN A 162 12.42 3.10 2.16
C GLN A 162 11.03 2.55 1.86
N TYR A 163 10.79 1.29 2.22
CA TYR A 163 9.50 0.65 2.04
C TYR A 163 8.40 1.27 2.92
N LEU A 164 8.73 1.69 4.15
CA LEU A 164 7.81 2.48 4.99
C LEU A 164 7.39 3.79 4.32
N VAL A 165 8.33 4.48 3.67
CA VAL A 165 8.03 5.72 2.92
C VAL A 165 7.15 5.42 1.72
N VAL A 166 7.40 4.33 0.98
CA VAL A 166 6.54 3.91 -0.12
C VAL A 166 5.12 3.66 0.39
N GLY A 167 4.95 2.79 1.39
CA GLY A 167 3.62 2.46 1.94
C GLY A 167 2.85 3.67 2.46
N LEU A 168 3.50 4.63 3.12
CA LEU A 168 2.81 5.81 3.65
C LEU A 168 2.61 6.95 2.64
N ALA A 169 3.28 6.91 1.48
CA ALA A 169 3.30 8.05 0.56
C ALA A 169 1.90 8.47 0.09
N PRO A 170 1.02 7.57 -0.40
CA PRO A 170 -0.30 7.99 -0.84
C PRO A 170 -1.18 8.52 0.29
N LEU A 171 -1.14 7.87 1.46
CA LEU A 171 -1.88 8.30 2.63
C LEU A 171 -1.51 9.73 3.00
N VAL A 172 -0.21 10.05 3.09
CA VAL A 172 0.27 11.39 3.47
C VAL A 172 0.00 12.41 2.37
N VAL A 173 0.40 12.13 1.13
CA VAL A 173 0.35 13.11 0.03
C VAL A 173 -1.09 13.47 -0.33
N ILE A 174 -1.96 12.48 -0.52
CA ILE A 174 -3.36 12.73 -0.91
C ILE A 174 -4.13 13.36 0.24
N SER A 175 -3.94 12.91 1.48
CA SER A 175 -4.65 13.49 2.63
C SER A 175 -4.22 14.94 2.87
N LEU A 176 -2.94 15.27 2.75
CA LEU A 176 -2.47 16.65 2.89
C LEU A 176 -3.01 17.53 1.76
N ALA A 177 -3.01 17.04 0.52
CA ALA A 177 -3.62 17.75 -0.60
C ALA A 177 -5.12 17.99 -0.39
N ALA A 178 -5.86 17.00 0.13
CA ALA A 178 -7.28 17.12 0.46
C ALA A 178 -7.54 18.15 1.57
N VAL A 179 -6.71 18.17 2.62
CA VAL A 179 -6.78 19.18 3.69
C VAL A 179 -6.57 20.58 3.12
N ILE A 180 -5.49 20.78 2.35
CA ILE A 180 -5.18 22.07 1.73
C ILE A 180 -6.32 22.50 0.80
N PHE A 181 -6.81 21.60 -0.05
CA PHE A 181 -7.90 21.89 -0.97
C PHE A 181 -9.19 22.29 -0.24
N THR A 182 -9.51 21.60 0.85
CA THR A 182 -10.68 21.90 1.69
C THR A 182 -10.56 23.27 2.35
N LEU A 183 -9.37 23.63 2.84
CA LEU A 183 -9.12 24.93 3.46
C LEU A 183 -9.14 26.07 2.44
N VAL A 184 -8.78 25.82 1.18
CA VAL A 184 -8.79 26.85 0.12
C VAL A 184 -10.17 27.01 -0.52
N ASN A 185 -10.90 25.92 -0.73
CA ASN A 185 -12.21 25.93 -1.38
C ASN A 185 -13.11 24.80 -0.86
N PRO A 186 -13.79 24.99 0.28
CA PRO A 186 -14.59 23.93 0.91
C PRO A 186 -15.80 23.51 0.07
N VAL A 187 -16.38 24.42 -0.72
CA VAL A 187 -17.51 24.11 -1.63
C VAL A 187 -17.08 23.09 -2.67
N MET A 188 -15.98 23.34 -3.38
CA MET A 188 -15.48 22.39 -4.39
C MET A 188 -14.93 21.12 -3.74
N ALA A 189 -14.26 21.23 -2.58
CA ALA A 189 -13.75 20.07 -1.86
C ALA A 189 -14.87 19.10 -1.40
N SER A 190 -16.09 19.60 -1.19
CA SER A 190 -17.25 18.76 -0.87
C SER A 190 -17.55 17.71 -1.96
N TYR A 191 -17.21 18.00 -3.22
CA TYR A 191 -17.38 17.09 -4.36
C TYR A 191 -16.27 16.02 -4.44
N THR A 192 -15.26 16.09 -3.58
CA THR A 192 -14.13 15.16 -3.50
C THR A 192 -14.00 14.52 -2.11
N LEU A 193 -15.05 14.57 -1.30
CA LEU A 193 -15.05 14.00 0.05
C LEU A 193 -14.85 12.49 0.00
N PHE A 194 -15.51 11.79 -0.93
CA PHE A 194 -15.35 10.34 -1.08
C PHE A 194 -13.93 9.95 -1.52
N ALA A 195 -13.26 10.77 -2.35
CA ALA A 195 -11.85 10.57 -2.65
C ALA A 195 -10.97 10.67 -1.39
N SER A 196 -11.18 11.71 -0.59
CA SER A 196 -10.38 11.97 0.61
C SER A 196 -10.56 10.87 1.66
N ILE A 197 -11.82 10.53 1.95
CA ILE A 197 -12.20 9.46 2.88
C ILE A 197 -11.74 8.11 2.36
N GLY A 198 -11.98 7.83 1.07
CA GLY A 198 -11.64 6.57 0.43
C GLY A 198 -10.15 6.30 0.37
N ASN A 199 -9.32 7.32 0.10
CA ASN A 199 -7.86 7.20 0.22
C ASN A 199 -7.44 6.85 1.66
N PHE A 200 -8.01 7.55 2.65
CA PHE A 200 -7.66 7.35 4.05
C PHE A 200 -8.05 5.95 4.56
N SER A 201 -9.26 5.48 4.24
CA SER A 201 -9.72 4.14 4.63
C SER A 201 -9.12 3.02 3.78
N GLY A 202 -8.82 3.31 2.50
CA GLY A 202 -8.23 2.38 1.55
C GLY A 202 -6.76 2.05 1.87
N ALA A 203 -6.03 2.98 2.49
CA ALA A 203 -4.65 2.79 2.95
C ALA A 203 -4.51 1.81 4.14
N ALA A 204 -5.57 1.10 4.55
CA ALA A 204 -5.52 0.16 5.67
C ALA A 204 -4.47 -0.93 5.48
N GLY A 205 -4.29 -1.45 4.26
CA GLY A 205 -3.25 -2.44 3.96
C GLY A 205 -1.84 -1.88 4.09
N ASP A 206 -1.65 -0.62 3.69
CA ASP A 206 -0.37 0.08 3.84
C ASP A 206 -0.03 0.32 5.31
N VAL A 207 -0.99 0.85 6.07
CA VAL A 207 -0.86 1.11 7.51
C VAL A 207 -0.59 -0.19 8.25
N TRP A 208 -1.30 -1.28 7.92
CA TRP A 208 -1.07 -2.60 8.50
C TRP A 208 0.36 -3.10 8.24
N SER A 209 0.82 -2.97 6.99
CA SER A 209 2.18 -3.35 6.60
C SER A 209 3.25 -2.53 7.32
N VAL A 210 3.04 -1.21 7.43
CA VAL A 210 3.91 -0.29 8.17
C VAL A 210 3.97 -0.65 9.65
N MET A 211 2.83 -0.91 10.29
CA MET A 211 2.77 -1.30 11.70
C MET A 211 3.54 -2.59 11.99
N ARG A 212 3.49 -3.56 11.07
CA ARG A 212 4.26 -4.82 11.15
C ARG A 212 5.74 -4.57 10.94
N LEU A 213 6.11 -3.85 9.88
CA LEU A 213 7.51 -3.54 9.55
C LEU A 213 8.21 -2.71 10.62
N LEU A 214 7.51 -1.79 11.30
CA LEU A 214 8.08 -1.02 12.40
C LEU A 214 8.54 -1.89 13.59
N ARG A 215 8.03 -3.12 13.70
CA ARG A 215 8.46 -4.10 14.72
C ARG A 215 9.67 -4.93 14.28
N GLN A 216 10.10 -4.81 13.03
CA GLN A 216 11.28 -5.49 12.50
C GLN A 216 12.56 -4.67 12.75
N PRO A 217 13.73 -5.30 12.84
CA PRO A 217 15.03 -4.61 12.91
C PRO A 217 15.22 -3.60 11.76
N ALA A 218 16.00 -2.53 11.97
CA ALA A 218 16.12 -1.45 10.99
C ALA A 218 16.94 -1.83 9.74
N ASP A 219 17.75 -2.87 9.84
CA ASP A 219 18.65 -3.40 8.82
C ASP A 219 18.03 -4.47 7.93
N VAL A 220 16.76 -4.85 8.17
CA VAL A 220 16.04 -5.79 7.30
C VAL A 220 15.77 -5.18 5.91
N LEU A 221 15.69 -6.08 4.94
CA LEU A 221 15.30 -5.80 3.56
C LEU A 221 13.88 -6.29 3.33
N VAL A 222 13.14 -5.57 2.50
CA VAL A 222 11.74 -5.84 2.17
C VAL A 222 11.63 -6.08 0.68
N GLU A 223 11.09 -7.23 0.32
CA GLU A 223 10.70 -7.59 -1.05
C GLU A 223 9.19 -7.37 -1.18
N ASP A 224 8.78 -6.57 -2.15
CA ASP A 224 7.38 -6.43 -2.53
C ASP A 224 6.92 -7.67 -3.32
N THR A 225 5.77 -8.24 -2.96
CA THR A 225 5.20 -9.41 -3.62
C THR A 225 3.78 -9.11 -4.10
N GLU A 226 3.25 -9.91 -5.03
CA GLU A 226 1.90 -9.71 -5.58
C GLU A 226 0.76 -9.75 -4.56
N THR A 227 1.02 -10.27 -3.35
CA THR A 227 0.02 -10.42 -2.29
C THR A 227 0.39 -9.66 -1.02
N GLY A 228 1.54 -8.99 -0.95
CA GLY A 228 2.03 -8.32 0.25
C GLY A 228 3.54 -8.17 0.22
N TYR A 229 4.27 -8.64 1.23
CA TYR A 229 5.73 -8.50 1.27
C TYR A 229 6.45 -9.65 1.97
N ARG A 230 7.75 -9.77 1.71
CA ARG A 230 8.69 -10.63 2.45
C ARG A 230 9.77 -9.79 3.12
N VAL A 231 10.13 -10.20 4.33
CA VAL A 231 11.21 -9.58 5.10
C VAL A 231 12.40 -10.52 5.12
N TRP A 232 13.55 -9.96 4.78
CA TRP A 232 14.82 -10.65 4.70
C TRP A 232 15.84 -10.01 5.64
N GLU A 233 16.71 -10.81 6.22
CA GLU A 233 17.92 -10.34 6.89
C GLU A 233 19.16 -10.87 6.14
N ILE A 234 20.25 -10.10 6.17
CA ILE A 234 21.54 -10.57 5.68
C ILE A 234 22.23 -11.31 6.82
N THR A 235 22.57 -12.58 6.60
CA THR A 235 23.33 -13.39 7.56
C THR A 235 24.81 -13.03 7.47
N VAL A 236 25.43 -12.80 8.63
CA VAL A 236 26.88 -12.58 8.75
C VAL A 236 27.62 -13.90 8.61
#